data_AF-A0A517N9P6-F1
#
_entry.id   AF-A0A517N9P6-F1
#
_cell.length_a   1.000
_cell.length_b   1.000
_cell.length_c   1.000
_cell.angle_alpha   90.00
_cell.angle_beta   90.00
_cell.angle_gamma   90.00
#
_symmetry.space_group_name_H-M   'P 1'
#
loop_
_entity.id
_entity.type
_entity.pdbx_description
1 polymer ?
#
loop_
_entity_poly.entity_id
_entity_poly.type
_entity_poly.pdbx_seq_one_letter_code
_entity_poly.pdbx_strand_id
1 'polypeptide(L)'
;MIRIENPIVVAVFIVLLIHGVCVLPFIKTERLRVTRSKIVGLLIAFAYCVYYGTLIPLLIFLWPLSFFWFPEYWGKFTGHISGPYIDEKSPPALVAAFGWFFLVPFPIFVAWTMNL
;
A
#
# COMPACT_ATOMS: atom_id res chain seq x y z
N MET A 1 17.57 -12.42 10.53
CA MET A 1 17.48 -11.19 11.35
C MET A 1 18.17 -10.07 10.58
N ILE A 2 17.41 -9.18 9.94
CA ILE A 2 17.98 -8.09 9.13
C ILE A 2 18.63 -7.09 10.10
N ARG A 3 19.90 -6.79 9.92
CA ARG A 3 20.62 -5.82 10.76
C ARG A 3 20.26 -4.41 10.27
N ILE A 4 19.22 -3.82 10.87
CA ILE A 4 18.60 -2.53 10.47
C ILE A 4 19.58 -1.35 10.61
N GLU A 5 20.68 -1.54 11.32
CA GLU A 5 21.75 -0.54 11.50
C GLU A 5 22.53 -0.23 10.21
N ASN A 6 22.46 -1.08 9.18
CA ASN A 6 23.17 -0.83 7.94
C ASN A 6 22.31 0.03 6.98
N PRO A 7 22.69 1.29 6.71
CA PRO A 7 21.91 2.20 5.87
C PRO A 7 21.76 1.69 4.43
N ILE A 8 22.73 0.90 3.92
CA ILE A 8 22.67 0.30 2.59
C ILE A 8 21.55 -0.75 2.53
N VAL A 9 21.42 -1.58 3.58
CA VAL A 9 20.38 -2.61 3.63
C VAL A 9 18.99 -1.98 3.68
N VAL A 10 18.83 -0.90 4.46
CA VAL A 10 17.58 -0.13 4.51
C VAL A 10 17.25 0.48 3.15
N ALA A 11 18.24 1.11 2.49
CA ALA A 11 18.04 1.69 1.16
C ALA A 11 17.63 0.64 0.11
N VAL A 12 18.32 -0.51 0.08
CA VAL A 12 17.97 -1.62 -0.82
C VAL A 12 16.56 -2.13 -0.54
N PHE A 13 16.17 -2.26 0.73
CA PHE A 13 14.82 -2.69 1.10
C PHE A 13 13.75 -1.68 0.63
N ILE A 14 13.98 -0.38 0.81
CA ILE A 14 13.07 0.67 0.34
C ILE A 14 12.95 0.63 -1.18
N VAL A 15 14.06 0.48 -1.91
CA VAL A 15 14.04 0.38 -3.37
C VAL A 15 13.25 -0.85 -3.84
N LEU A 16 13.47 -2.01 -3.20
CA LEU A 16 12.71 -3.22 -3.51
C LEU A 16 11.22 -3.06 -3.21
N LEU A 17 10.88 -2.39 -2.11
CA LEU A 17 9.49 -2.10 -1.74
C LEU A 17 8.85 -1.19 -2.80
N ILE A 18 9.47 -0.06 -3.15
CA ILE A 18 8.97 0.84 -4.20
C ILE A 18 8.84 0.10 -5.52
N HIS A 19 9.82 -0.74 -5.87
CA HIS A 19 9.77 -1.51 -7.11
C HIS A 19 8.59 -2.50 -7.13
N GLY A 20 8.41 -3.27 -6.06
CA GLY A 20 7.33 -4.26 -5.96
C GLY A 20 5.94 -3.64 -5.81
N VAL A 21 5.83 -2.53 -5.09
CA VAL A 21 4.56 -1.91 -4.72
C VAL A 21 4.13 -0.83 -5.71
N CYS A 22 5.05 -0.15 -6.41
CA CYS A 22 4.67 0.91 -7.35
C CYS A 22 5.06 0.56 -8.79
N VAL A 23 6.30 0.13 -9.03
CA VAL A 23 6.82 -0.02 -10.39
C VAL A 23 6.22 -1.23 -11.10
N LEU A 24 6.24 -2.41 -10.48
CA LEU A 24 5.69 -3.63 -11.08
C LEU A 24 4.19 -3.53 -11.37
N PRO A 25 3.35 -3.04 -10.43
CA PRO A 25 1.92 -2.88 -10.69
C PRO A 25 1.68 -1.85 -11.79
N PHE A 26 2.43 -0.75 -11.82
CA PHE A 26 2.30 0.27 -12.84
C PHE A 26 2.61 -0.25 -14.24
N ILE A 27 3.72 -0.99 -14.41
CA ILE A 27 4.10 -1.57 -15.71
C ILE A 27 3.08 -2.60 -16.17
N LYS A 28 2.56 -3.42 -15.26
CA LYS A 28 1.62 -4.52 -15.59
C LYS A 28 0.16 -4.09 -15.68
N THR A 29 -0.15 -2.83 -15.34
CA THR A 29 -1.51 -2.30 -15.43
C THR A 29 -1.71 -1.60 -16.76
N GLU A 30 -2.48 -2.23 -17.66
CA GLU A 30 -2.71 -1.71 -19.02
C GLU A 30 -3.57 -0.43 -19.05
N ARG A 31 -4.34 -0.12 -18.00
CA ARG A 31 -5.19 1.07 -17.92
C ARG A 31 -5.18 1.70 -16.54
N LEU A 32 -4.33 2.71 -16.37
CA LEU A 32 -4.40 3.58 -15.21
C LEU A 32 -5.63 4.50 -15.32
N ARG A 33 -6.75 4.13 -14.70
CA ARG A 33 -7.89 5.04 -14.55
C ARG A 33 -7.68 5.92 -13.33
N VAL A 34 -7.44 7.21 -13.54
CA VAL A 34 -7.40 8.22 -12.47
C VAL A 34 -8.84 8.58 -12.12
N THR A 35 -9.34 8.05 -11.01
CA THR A 35 -10.65 8.41 -10.45
C THR A 35 -10.49 9.48 -9.37
N ARG A 36 -11.55 10.23 -9.08
CA ARG A 36 -11.54 11.22 -7.98
C ARG A 36 -11.14 10.59 -6.64
N SER A 37 -11.56 9.36 -6.40
CA SER A 37 -11.19 8.61 -5.20
C SER A 37 -9.66 8.45 -5.07
N LYS A 38 -8.93 8.19 -6.18
CA LYS A 38 -7.47 8.03 -6.21
C LYS A 38 -6.73 9.29 -5.79
N ILE A 39 -7.25 10.44 -6.22
CA ILE A 39 -6.73 11.75 -5.84
C ILE A 39 -6.95 11.99 -4.35
N VAL A 40 -8.14 11.69 -3.83
CA VAL A 40 -8.45 11.83 -2.39
C VAL A 40 -7.52 10.98 -1.54
N GLY A 41 -7.28 9.71 -1.93
CA GLY A 41 -6.36 8.84 -1.18
C GLY A 41 -4.92 9.40 -1.12
N LEU A 42 -4.44 9.98 -2.23
CA LEU A 42 -3.12 10.60 -2.27
C LEU A 42 -3.05 11.88 -1.40
N LEU A 43 -4.12 12.68 -1.39
CA LEU A 43 -4.22 13.85 -0.52
C LEU A 43 -4.22 13.46 0.97
N ILE A 44 -4.89 12.36 1.34
CA ILE A 44 -4.87 11.86 2.73
C ILE A 44 -3.46 11.46 3.14
N ALA A 45 -2.76 10.67 2.33
CA ALA A 45 -1.38 10.28 2.61
C ALA A 45 -0.45 11.51 2.73
N PHE A 46 -0.65 12.51 1.87
CA PHE A 46 0.09 13.77 1.95
C PHE A 46 -0.22 14.57 3.22
N ALA A 47 -1.49 14.67 3.61
CA ALA A 47 -1.91 15.33 4.84
C ALA A 47 -1.25 14.71 6.08
N TYR A 48 -1.12 13.38 6.12
CA TYR A 48 -0.36 12.69 7.17
C TYR A 48 1.12 13.08 7.19
N CYS A 49 1.76 13.24 6.03
CA CYS A 49 3.15 13.66 5.96
C CYS A 49 3.34 15.09 6.50
N VAL A 50 2.42 15.99 6.17
CA VAL A 50 2.42 17.37 6.68
C VAL A 50 2.19 17.38 8.19
N TYR A 51 1.23 16.59 8.69
CA TYR A 51 0.90 16.53 10.12
C TYR A 51 2.08 16.03 10.97
N TYR A 52 2.78 14.99 10.52
CA TYR A 52 3.92 14.41 11.25
C TYR A 52 5.26 15.09 10.93
N GLY A 53 5.32 16.00 9.94
CA GLY A 53 6.56 16.67 9.52
C GLY A 53 7.62 15.74 8.92
N THR A 54 7.22 14.56 8.44
CA THR A 54 8.13 13.54 7.89
C THR A 54 7.49 12.81 6.72
N LEU A 55 8.30 12.22 5.84
CA LEU A 55 7.84 11.40 4.70
C LEU A 55 7.63 9.92 5.07
N ILE A 56 7.91 9.53 6.31
CA ILE A 56 7.71 8.15 6.78
C ILE A 56 6.26 7.66 6.58
N PRO A 57 5.20 8.44 6.88
CA PRO A 57 3.82 8.03 6.60
C PRO A 57 3.59 7.71 5.12
N LEU A 58 4.23 8.43 4.19
CA LEU A 58 4.11 8.13 2.75
C LEU A 58 4.65 6.73 2.42
N LEU A 59 5.78 6.35 3.02
CA LEU A 59 6.38 5.03 2.82
C LEU A 59 5.49 3.93 3.40
N ILE A 60 4.86 4.17 4.56
CA ILE A 60 3.92 3.23 5.19
C ILE A 60 2.66 3.09 4.32
N PHE A 61 2.11 4.20 3.85
CA PHE A 61 0.90 4.22 3.03
C PHE A 61 1.12 3.83 1.57
N LEU A 62 2.37 3.65 1.14
CA LEU A 62 2.71 3.22 -0.21
C LEU A 62 2.01 1.89 -0.58
N TRP A 63 1.94 0.97 0.39
CA TRP A 63 1.28 -0.31 0.22
C TRP A 63 -0.24 -0.20 0.08
N PRO A 64 -0.99 0.44 1.01
CA PRO A 64 -2.41 0.74 0.83
C PRO A 64 -2.73 1.50 -0.47
N LEU A 65 -1.91 2.49 -0.81
CA LEU A 65 -2.06 3.25 -2.06
C LEU A 65 -1.92 2.35 -3.27
N SER A 66 -1.02 1.37 -3.25
CA SER A 66 -0.86 0.44 -4.36
C SER A 66 -2.08 -0.46 -4.58
N PHE A 67 -2.65 -1.02 -3.51
CA PHE A 67 -3.87 -1.82 -3.60
C PHE A 67 -5.02 -1.03 -4.19
N PHE A 68 -5.10 0.23 -3.81
CA PHE A 68 -6.13 1.13 -4.28
C PHE A 68 -5.92 1.64 -5.71
N TRP A 69 -4.67 1.89 -6.11
CA TRP A 69 -4.33 2.39 -7.45
C TRP A 69 -4.29 1.29 -8.52
N PHE A 70 -3.90 0.08 -8.14
CA PHE A 70 -3.70 -1.07 -9.04
C PHE A 70 -4.49 -2.31 -8.58
N PRO A 71 -5.81 -2.21 -8.32
CA PRO A 71 -6.57 -3.31 -7.77
C PRO A 71 -6.65 -4.52 -8.72
N GLU A 72 -6.61 -4.29 -10.04
CA GLU A 72 -6.60 -5.37 -11.03
C GLU A 72 -5.27 -6.14 -11.06
N TYR A 73 -4.16 -5.50 -10.71
CA TYR A 73 -2.85 -6.18 -10.63
C TYR A 73 -2.83 -7.11 -9.42
N TRP A 74 -3.14 -6.57 -8.25
CA TRP A 74 -3.13 -7.32 -7.00
C TRP A 74 -4.21 -8.39 -6.95
N GLY A 75 -5.39 -8.12 -7.51
CA GLY A 75 -6.48 -9.09 -7.59
C GLY A 75 -6.20 -10.30 -8.50
N LYS A 76 -5.22 -10.20 -9.41
CA LYS A 76 -4.79 -11.32 -10.26
C LYS A 76 -3.85 -12.29 -9.57
N PHE A 77 -3.38 -11.98 -8.36
CA PHE A 77 -2.48 -12.87 -7.64
C PHE A 77 -3.19 -14.19 -7.32
N THR A 78 -2.58 -15.29 -7.79
CA THR A 78 -2.95 -16.67 -7.47
C THR A 78 -1.67 -17.38 -7.07
N GLY A 79 -1.71 -18.19 -6.01
CA GLY A 79 -0.52 -18.81 -5.46
C GLY A 79 -0.57 -18.93 -3.94
N HIS A 80 0.60 -19.10 -3.33
CA HIS A 80 0.71 -19.35 -1.91
C HIS A 80 1.41 -18.18 -1.21
N ILE A 81 0.67 -17.44 -0.38
CA ILE A 81 1.23 -16.47 0.56
C ILE A 81 0.77 -16.89 1.94
N SER A 82 1.63 -17.60 2.68
CA SER A 82 1.46 -17.94 4.10
C SER A 82 0.02 -18.34 4.46
N GLY A 83 -0.46 -19.50 3.99
CA GLY A 83 -1.85 -19.91 4.24
C GLY A 83 -2.39 -20.89 3.19
N PRO A 84 -3.72 -21.06 3.07
CA PRO A 84 -4.29 -21.86 1.99
C PRO A 84 -3.90 -21.30 0.61
N TYR A 85 -3.77 -22.19 -0.37
CA TYR A 85 -3.46 -21.80 -1.74
C TYR A 85 -4.61 -20.93 -2.29
N ILE A 86 -4.26 -19.78 -2.87
CA ILE A 86 -5.21 -18.89 -3.54
C ILE A 86 -5.35 -19.38 -4.97
N ASP A 87 -6.45 -20.07 -5.23
CA ASP A 87 -6.85 -20.63 -6.53
C ASP A 87 -7.66 -19.63 -7.37
N GLU A 88 -8.38 -18.71 -6.72
CA GLU A 88 -9.22 -17.74 -7.40
C GLU A 88 -8.69 -16.30 -7.34
N LYS A 89 -8.99 -15.53 -8.39
CA LYS A 89 -8.67 -14.11 -8.46
C LYS A 89 -9.59 -13.31 -7.55
N SER A 90 -9.03 -12.36 -6.82
CA SER A 90 -9.80 -11.45 -5.98
C SER A 90 -10.48 -10.36 -6.82
N PRO A 91 -11.75 -10.02 -6.56
CA PRO A 91 -12.42 -8.91 -7.23
C PRO A 91 -11.67 -7.59 -7.01
N PRO A 92 -11.42 -6.78 -8.07
CA PRO A 92 -10.71 -5.50 -7.94
C PRO A 92 -11.35 -4.54 -6.93
N ALA A 93 -12.68 -4.55 -6.82
CA ALA A 93 -13.41 -3.72 -5.85
C ALA A 93 -13.04 -4.06 -4.39
N LEU A 94 -12.86 -5.36 -4.08
CA LEU A 94 -12.46 -5.82 -2.75
C LEU A 94 -11.04 -5.36 -2.43
N VAL A 95 -10.12 -5.53 -3.38
CA VAL A 95 -8.72 -5.09 -3.25
C VAL A 95 -8.63 -3.58 -3.02
N ALA A 96 -9.39 -2.79 -3.78
CA ALA A 96 -9.47 -1.35 -3.60
C ALA A 96 -10.06 -0.96 -2.23
N ALA A 97 -11.07 -1.69 -1.75
CA ALA A 97 -11.65 -1.48 -0.42
C ALA A 97 -10.65 -1.75 0.70
N PHE A 98 -9.82 -2.79 0.58
CA PHE A 98 -8.72 -3.02 1.51
C PHE A 98 -7.70 -1.87 1.51
N GLY A 99 -7.34 -1.35 0.33
CA GLY A 99 -6.50 -0.16 0.22
C GLY A 99 -7.08 1.03 1.00
N TRP A 100 -8.39 1.27 0.91
CA TRP A 100 -9.07 2.31 1.71
C TRP A 100 -9.10 2.01 3.20
N PHE A 101 -9.38 0.76 3.58
CA PHE A 101 -9.43 0.33 4.98
C PHE A 101 -8.10 0.63 5.70
N PHE A 102 -6.97 0.29 5.08
CA PHE A 102 -5.65 0.54 5.64
C PHE A 102 -5.22 2.01 5.58
N LEU A 103 -5.83 2.81 4.70
CA LEU A 103 -5.52 4.24 4.58
C LEU A 103 -6.26 5.08 5.62
N VAL A 104 -7.48 4.71 6.01
CA VAL A 104 -8.37 5.56 6.83
C VAL A 104 -8.87 4.87 8.11
N PRO A 105 -9.76 3.84 8.07
CA PRO A 105 -10.22 3.16 9.27
C PRO A 105 -9.11 2.64 10.18
N PHE A 106 -8.09 2.00 9.61
CA PHE A 106 -7.05 1.35 10.40
C PHE A 106 -6.19 2.35 11.20
N PRO A 107 -5.64 3.44 10.61
CA PRO A 107 -4.95 4.46 11.38
C PRO A 107 -5.81 5.10 12.48
N ILE A 108 -7.10 5.35 12.20
CA ILE A 108 -8.03 5.90 13.20
C ILE A 108 -8.21 4.92 14.35
N PHE A 109 -8.41 3.64 14.04
CA PHE A 109 -8.55 2.59 15.05
C PHE A 109 -7.29 2.46 15.90
N VAL A 110 -6.10 2.42 15.28
CA VAL A 110 -4.82 2.37 16.01
C VAL A 110 -4.67 3.58 16.92
N ALA A 111 -4.92 4.79 16.40
CA ALA A 111 -4.85 6.02 17.19
C ALA A 111 -5.84 6.01 18.37
N TRP A 112 -7.05 5.48 18.17
CA TRP A 112 -8.03 5.33 19.25
C TRP A 112 -7.56 4.34 20.31
N THR A 113 -7.07 3.17 19.92
CA THR A 113 -6.56 2.15 20.86
C THR A 113 -5.33 2.61 21.64
N MET A 114 -4.50 3.49 21.09
CA MET A 114 -3.31 4.02 21.77
C MET A 114 -3.62 5.16 22.74
N ASN A 115 -4.83 5.73 22.67
CA ASN A 115 -5.31 6.77 23.59
C ASN A 115 -6.21 6.22 24.71
N LEU A 116 -6.41 4.90 24.76
CA LEU A 116 -7.07 4.15 25.84
C LEU A 116 -6.03 3.52 26.76
#